data_AF-A0A969HVB1-F1
#
_entry.id   AF-A0A969HVB1-F1
#
_cell.length_a   1.000
_cell.length_b   1.000
_cell.length_c   1.000
_cell.angle_alpha   90.00
_cell.angle_beta   90.00
_cell.angle_gamma   90.00
#
_symmetry.space_group_name_H-M   'P 1'
#
loop_
_entity.id
_entity.type
_entity.pdbx_description
1 polymer ?
#
loop_
_entity_poly.entity_id
_entity_poly.type
_entity_poly.pdbx_seq_one_letter_code
_entity_poly.pdbx_strand_id
1 'polypeptide(L)'
;MAWRTLTGGLTLGDLTLYLALFQYSQSTFRSLIGSIGHLYESGLFLENLFSYLRLQPQTAPTHAAQPMPHPLQQGIELRGVSFRYPGTQHWALHNVNLCIGPGEKLALVGDNGAGKTTLVKLLARLYDPTEGQIL
;
A
#
# COMPACT_ATOMS: atom_id res chain seq x y z
N MET A 1 4.36 40.27 45.05
CA MET A 1 4.49 41.12 43.84
C MET A 1 3.94 42.53 44.08
N ALA A 2 2.72 42.70 44.63
CA ALA A 2 2.10 44.00 44.88
C ALA A 2 2.84 44.94 45.88
N TRP A 3 3.66 44.41 46.79
CA TRP A 3 4.38 45.23 47.79
C TRP A 3 5.67 45.88 47.24
N ARG A 4 6.23 45.39 46.11
CA ARG A 4 7.46 45.93 45.49
C ARG A 4 7.21 47.07 44.49
N THR A 5 5.96 47.22 44.04
CA THR A 5 5.52 48.33 43.18
C THR A 5 5.27 49.61 43.96
N LEU A 6 4.95 49.52 45.26
CA LEU A 6 4.68 50.69 46.11
C LEU A 6 5.96 51.42 46.59
N THR A 7 7.14 50.82 46.43
CA THR A 7 8.44 51.41 46.82
C THR A 7 9.19 52.12 45.68
N GLY A 8 8.55 52.36 44.52
CA GLY A 8 9.09 53.22 43.45
C GLY A 8 10.21 52.62 42.59
N GLY A 9 10.45 51.30 42.64
CA GLY A 9 11.55 50.64 41.91
C GLY A 9 11.19 49.94 40.61
N LEU A 10 9.91 49.90 40.22
CA LEU A 10 9.41 49.20 39.03
C LEU A 10 8.43 50.09 38.28
N THR A 11 8.66 50.33 36.99
CA THR A 11 7.75 51.14 36.16
C THR A 11 6.54 50.31 35.72
N LEU A 12 5.45 50.97 35.31
CA LEU A 12 4.28 50.28 34.74
C LEU A 12 4.66 49.45 33.50
N GLY A 13 5.68 49.90 32.75
CA GLY A 13 6.23 49.20 31.58
C GLY A 13 6.99 47.92 31.91
N ASP A 14 7.65 47.84 33.07
CA ASP A 14 8.33 46.62 33.50
C ASP A 14 7.32 45.51 33.83
N LEU A 15 6.18 45.87 34.43
CA LEU A 15 5.10 44.91 34.73
C LEU A 15 4.47 44.35 33.46
N THR A 16 4.21 45.18 32.46
CA THR A 16 3.66 44.71 31.18
C THR A 16 4.67 43.85 30.44
N LEU A 17 5.96 44.18 30.50
CA LEU A 17 7.04 43.36 29.95
C LEU A 17 7.11 41.98 30.64
N TYR A 18 7.09 41.92 31.98
CA TYR A 18 7.10 40.64 32.69
C TYR A 18 5.87 39.78 32.41
N LEU A 19 4.68 40.40 32.29
CA LEU A 19 3.45 39.69 31.92
C LEU A 19 3.52 39.15 30.49
N ALA A 20 4.05 39.92 29.54
CA ALA A 20 4.25 39.47 28.16
C ALA A 20 5.27 38.31 28.08
N LEU A 21 6.40 38.41 28.80
CA LEU A 21 7.41 37.35 28.87
C LEU A 21 6.85 36.08 29.51
N PHE A 22 6.01 36.21 30.54
CA PHE A 22 5.36 35.07 31.17
C PHE A 22 4.38 34.38 30.23
N GLN A 23 3.60 35.14 29.47
CA GLN A 23 2.70 34.58 28.46
C GLN A 23 3.46 33.89 27.31
N TYR A 24 4.55 34.50 26.83
CA TYR A 24 5.42 33.90 25.81
C TYR A 24 6.09 32.61 26.30
N SER A 25 6.57 32.60 27.55
CA SER A 25 7.16 31.40 28.16
C SER A 25 6.13 30.26 28.24
N GLN A 26 4.89 30.56 28.65
CA GLN A 26 3.83 29.57 28.69
C GLN A 26 3.46 29.03 27.30
N SER A 27 3.44 29.87 26.25
CA SER A 27 3.09 29.42 24.90
C SER A 27 4.20 28.56 24.28
N THR A 28 5.47 28.95 24.44
CA THR A 28 6.61 28.13 23.99
C THR A 28 6.65 26.79 24.71
N PHE A 29 6.39 26.75 26.02
CA PHE A 29 6.36 25.50 26.78
C PHE A 29 5.24 24.56 26.29
N ARG A 30 4.03 25.08 26.05
CA ARG A 30 2.93 24.31 25.45
C ARG A 30 3.27 23.81 24.04
N SER A 31 3.93 24.65 23.24
CA SER A 31 4.36 24.29 21.88
C SER A 31 5.40 23.17 21.89
N LEU A 32 6.35 23.18 22.83
CA LEU A 32 7.34 22.11 22.98
C LEU A 32 6.67 20.77 23.32
N ILE A 33 5.73 20.76 24.26
CA ILE A 33 4.96 19.56 24.60
C ILE A 33 4.17 19.06 23.38
N GLY A 34 3.50 19.96 22.66
CA GLY A 34 2.77 19.61 21.44
C GLY A 34 3.69 19.09 20.33
N SER A 35 4.88 19.68 20.17
CA SER A 35 5.87 19.28 19.17
C SER A 35 6.38 17.86 19.40
N ILE A 36 6.55 17.42 20.65
CA ILE A 36 6.92 16.04 20.98
C ILE A 36 5.83 15.07 20.50
N GLY A 37 4.56 15.41 20.74
CA GLY A 37 3.43 14.61 20.25
C GLY A 37 3.40 14.53 18.71
N HIS A 38 3.58 15.67 18.03
CA HIS A 38 3.63 15.71 16.57
C HIS A 38 4.81 14.93 15.98
N LEU A 39 5.98 14.95 16.61
CA LEU A 39 7.14 14.16 16.17
C LEU A 39 6.88 12.66 16.29
N TYR A 40 6.23 12.22 17.37
CA TYR A 40 5.85 10.82 17.55
C TYR A 40 4.87 10.36 16.44
N GLU A 41 3.81 11.14 16.20
CA GLU A 41 2.82 10.85 15.15
C GLU A 41 3.47 10.84 13.75
N SER A 42 4.36 11.80 13.48
CA SER A 42 5.12 11.84 12.22
C SER A 42 6.00 10.61 12.05
N GLY A 43 6.60 10.11 13.14
CA GLY A 43 7.39 8.88 13.14
C GLY A 43 6.56 7.66 12.74
N LEU A 44 5.37 7.49 13.34
CA LEU A 44 4.44 6.41 13.00
C LEU A 44 3.97 6.49 11.54
N PHE A 45 3.67 7.70 11.05
CA PHE A 45 3.29 7.91 9.65
C PHE A 45 4.42 7.52 8.69
N LEU A 46 5.65 7.95 8.98
CA LEU A 46 6.81 7.62 8.16
C LEU A 46 7.06 6.11 8.10
N GLU A 47 6.89 5.40 9.21
CA GLU A 47 7.02 3.93 9.23
C GLU A 47 6.02 3.26 8.26
N ASN A 48 4.75 3.67 8.31
CA ASN A 48 3.73 3.18 7.37
C ASN A 48 4.04 3.54 5.92
N LEU A 49 4.50 4.77 5.67
CA LEU A 49 4.89 5.23 4.33
C LEU A 49 6.05 4.40 3.78
N PHE A 50 7.11 4.19 4.57
CA PHE A 50 8.25 3.39 4.14
C PHE A 50 7.89 1.90 4.02
N SER A 51 6.98 1.39 4.85
CA SER A 51 6.43 0.04 4.70
C SER A 51 5.75 -0.13 3.33
N TYR A 52 4.91 0.84 2.95
CA TYR A 52 4.24 0.85 1.65
C TYR A 52 5.22 0.98 0.48
N LEU A 53 6.19 1.92 0.56
CA LEU A 53 7.20 2.12 -0.48
C LEU A 53 8.13 0.90 -0.68
N ARG A 54 8.25 0.03 0.34
CA ARG A 54 9.03 -1.22 0.27
C ARG A 54 8.24 -2.40 -0.28
N LEU A 55 6.94 -2.24 -0.55
CA LEU A 55 6.15 -3.31 -1.18
C LEU A 55 6.73 -3.64 -2.55
N GLN A 56 7.07 -4.91 -2.76
CA GLN A 56 7.52 -5.41 -4.04
C GLN A 56 6.31 -5.84 -4.89
N PRO A 57 6.27 -5.53 -6.19
CA PRO A 57 5.25 -6.05 -7.09
C PRO A 57 5.28 -7.57 -7.10
N GLN A 58 4.13 -8.22 -6.85
CA GLN A 58 4.02 -9.68 -6.83
C GLN A 58 4.19 -10.29 -8.24
N THR A 59 3.77 -9.57 -9.27
CA THR A 59 3.93 -9.94 -10.68
C THR A 59 5.03 -9.08 -11.30
N ALA A 60 6.29 -9.34 -10.94
CA ALA A 60 7.41 -8.66 -11.56
C ALA A 60 7.58 -9.17 -13.02
N PRO A 61 7.81 -8.30 -14.01
CA PRO A 61 8.14 -8.75 -15.36
C PRO A 61 9.47 -9.52 -15.31
N THR A 62 9.38 -10.85 -15.38
CA THR A 62 10.51 -11.78 -15.27
C THR A 62 11.50 -11.65 -16.42
N HIS A 63 11.06 -11.11 -17.55
CA HIS A 63 11.85 -10.87 -18.76
C HIS A 63 11.43 -9.57 -19.43
N ALA A 64 12.30 -9.02 -20.28
CA ALA A 64 11.94 -7.94 -21.20
C ALA A 64 10.65 -8.33 -21.93
N ALA A 65 9.56 -7.61 -21.65
CA ALA A 65 8.25 -7.92 -22.21
C ALA A 65 8.36 -7.96 -23.73
N GLN A 66 8.15 -9.13 -24.32
CA GLN A 66 8.09 -9.25 -25.76
C GLN A 66 6.73 -8.76 -26.23
N PRO A 67 6.66 -7.99 -27.33
CA PRO A 67 5.39 -7.59 -27.90
C PRO A 67 4.61 -8.84 -28.33
N MET A 68 3.30 -8.84 -28.08
CA MET A 68 2.43 -9.93 -28.51
C MET A 68 2.43 -9.99 -30.05
N PRO A 69 2.60 -11.18 -30.67
CA PRO A 69 2.58 -11.30 -32.12
C PRO A 69 1.20 -10.95 -32.68
N HIS A 70 1.18 -10.12 -33.71
CA HIS A 70 -0.02 -9.77 -34.47
C HIS A 70 0.20 -10.10 -35.97
N PRO A 71 -0.59 -11.02 -36.56
CA PRO A 71 -1.63 -11.84 -35.93
C PRO A 71 -1.07 -12.93 -35.00
N LEU A 72 -1.89 -13.39 -34.05
CA LEU A 72 -1.59 -14.55 -33.19
C LEU A 72 -1.38 -15.79 -34.07
N GLN A 73 -0.15 -16.31 -34.10
CA GLN A 73 0.19 -17.51 -34.90
C GLN A 73 -0.08 -18.80 -34.13
N GLN A 74 0.11 -18.76 -32.81
CA GLN A 74 -0.14 -19.86 -31.90
C GLN A 74 -1.23 -19.47 -30.91
N GLY A 75 -1.99 -20.47 -30.49
CA GLY A 75 -3.04 -20.33 -29.49
C GLY A 75 -2.48 -20.13 -28.08
N ILE A 76 -3.38 -20.16 -27.09
CA ILE A 76 -2.99 -20.15 -25.68
C ILE A 76 -3.01 -21.59 -25.16
N GLU A 77 -1.95 -22.00 -24.46
CA GLU A 77 -1.85 -23.35 -23.88
C GLU A 77 -1.59 -23.32 -22.37
N LEU A 78 -2.46 -23.96 -21.61
CA LEU A 78 -2.29 -24.22 -20.18
C LEU A 78 -1.77 -25.65 -20.02
N ARG A 79 -0.62 -25.79 -19.36
CA ARG A 79 0.00 -27.09 -19.07
C ARG A 79 0.07 -27.31 -17.56
N GLY A 80 -0.78 -28.20 -17.06
CA GLY A 80 -0.83 -28.61 -15.66
C GLY A 80 -1.05 -27.46 -14.68
N VAL A 81 -1.86 -26.47 -15.05
CA VAL A 81 -2.01 -25.23 -14.28
C VAL A 81 -2.79 -25.48 -12.99
N SER A 82 -2.15 -25.21 -11.85
CA SER A 82 -2.79 -25.19 -10.53
C SER A 82 -2.60 -23.82 -9.89
N PHE A 83 -3.61 -23.34 -9.17
CA PHE A 83 -3.55 -22.04 -8.52
C PHE A 83 -4.29 -22.00 -7.18
N ARG A 84 -3.64 -21.37 -6.20
CA ARG A 84 -4.19 -20.99 -4.90
C ARG A 84 -4.01 -19.50 -4.68
N TYR A 85 -5.03 -18.86 -4.11
CA TYR A 85 -4.90 -17.48 -3.69
C TYR A 85 -3.94 -17.39 -2.48
N PRO A 86 -3.14 -16.32 -2.36
CA PRO A 86 -2.27 -16.13 -1.20
C PRO A 86 -3.07 -16.19 0.11
N GLY A 87 -2.56 -16.95 1.09
CA GLY A 87 -3.22 -17.14 2.39
C GLY A 87 -4.31 -18.22 2.42
N THR A 88 -4.58 -18.92 1.31
CA THR A 88 -5.53 -20.05 1.29
C THR A 88 -4.82 -21.37 1.01
N GLN A 89 -5.34 -22.46 1.58
CA GLN A 89 -4.89 -23.83 1.26
C GLN A 89 -5.76 -24.49 0.17
N HIS A 90 -6.88 -23.88 -0.18
CA HIS A 90 -7.84 -24.44 -1.12
C HIS A 90 -7.49 -24.08 -2.57
N TRP A 91 -7.35 -25.10 -3.42
CA TRP A 91 -7.10 -24.94 -4.85
C TRP A 91 -8.31 -24.30 -5.54
N ALA A 92 -8.10 -23.13 -6.13
CA ALA A 92 -9.11 -22.50 -6.98
C ALA A 92 -9.10 -23.09 -8.39
N LEU A 93 -7.94 -23.60 -8.84
CA LEU A 93 -7.75 -24.42 -10.03
C LEU A 93 -6.73 -25.51 -9.69
N HIS A 94 -6.92 -26.72 -10.20
CA HIS A 94 -6.02 -27.83 -9.95
C HIS A 94 -5.77 -28.62 -11.24
N ASN A 95 -4.51 -28.67 -11.67
CA ASN A 95 -4.03 -29.45 -12.83
C ASN A 95 -4.86 -29.25 -14.11
N VAL A 96 -5.13 -27.99 -14.46
CA VAL A 96 -5.91 -27.62 -15.64
C VAL A 96 -5.02 -27.69 -16.89
N ASN A 97 -5.48 -28.46 -17.88
CA ASN A 97 -4.86 -28.58 -19.19
C ASN A 97 -5.88 -28.12 -20.25
N LEU A 98 -5.54 -27.07 -21.01
CA LEU A 98 -6.45 -26.44 -21.97
C LEU A 98 -5.65 -25.82 -23.10
N CYS A 99 -6.09 -26.01 -24.34
CA CYS A 99 -5.52 -25.38 -25.53
C CYS A 99 -6.64 -24.58 -26.23
N ILE A 100 -6.37 -23.31 -26.54
CA ILE A 100 -7.30 -22.40 -27.22
C ILE A 100 -6.62 -21.94 -28.51
N GLY A 101 -7.13 -22.37 -29.66
CA GLY A 101 -6.58 -22.04 -30.96
C GLY A 101 -6.72 -20.55 -31.34
N PRO A 102 -5.92 -20.05 -32.31
CA PRO A 102 -6.07 -18.69 -32.81
C PRO A 102 -7.48 -18.44 -33.36
N GLY A 103 -8.17 -17.42 -32.84
CA GLY A 103 -9.53 -17.06 -33.26
C GLY A 103 -10.64 -17.95 -32.70
N GLU A 104 -10.30 -18.95 -31.88
CA GLU A 104 -11.28 -19.82 -31.21
C GLU A 104 -12.07 -19.02 -30.16
N LYS A 105 -13.36 -19.34 -30.03
CA LYS A 105 -14.25 -18.78 -29.00
C LYS A 105 -14.59 -19.86 -27.99
N LEU A 106 -14.03 -19.73 -26.79
CA LEU A 106 -14.30 -20.63 -25.67
C LEU A 106 -15.35 -20.03 -24.72
N ALA A 107 -16.33 -20.83 -24.33
CA ALA A 107 -17.28 -20.48 -23.27
C ALA A 107 -16.93 -21.24 -21.97
N LEU A 108 -16.78 -20.53 -20.86
CA LEU A 108 -16.51 -21.12 -19.54
C LEU A 108 -17.83 -21.26 -18.77
N VAL A 109 -18.25 -22.50 -18.50
CA VAL A 109 -19.51 -22.82 -17.80
C VAL A 109 -19.22 -23.68 -16.58
N GLY A 110 -20.01 -23.51 -15.52
CA GLY A 110 -19.91 -24.27 -14.28
C GLY A 110 -20.51 -23.50 -13.11
N ASP A 111 -20.56 -24.12 -11.93
CA ASP A 111 -21.14 -23.51 -10.73
C ASP A 111 -20.33 -22.32 -10.20
N ASN A 112 -20.97 -21.51 -9.36
CA ASN A 112 -20.28 -20.44 -8.64
C ASN A 112 -19.18 -21.04 -7.76
N GLY A 113 -17.97 -20.47 -7.84
CA GLY A 113 -16.79 -20.98 -7.13
C GLY A 113 -15.95 -22.00 -7.91
N ALA A 114 -16.39 -22.49 -9.08
CA ALA A 114 -15.64 -23.47 -9.89
C ALA A 114 -14.31 -22.96 -10.51
N GLY A 115 -13.83 -21.76 -10.15
CA GLY A 115 -12.56 -21.23 -10.64
C GLY A 115 -12.60 -20.48 -11.98
N LYS A 116 -13.78 -20.29 -12.60
CA LYS A 116 -13.91 -19.59 -13.91
C LYS A 116 -13.27 -18.20 -13.93
N THR A 117 -13.57 -17.35 -12.94
CA THR A 117 -12.98 -16.02 -12.82
C THR A 117 -11.48 -16.10 -12.54
N THR A 118 -11.03 -17.11 -11.80
CA THR A 118 -9.61 -17.36 -11.54
C THR A 118 -8.87 -17.69 -12.83
N LEU A 119 -9.46 -18.52 -13.70
CA LEU A 119 -8.87 -18.86 -14.99
C LEU A 119 -8.66 -17.62 -15.86
N VAL A 120 -9.67 -16.75 -15.94
CA VAL A 120 -9.58 -15.48 -16.68
C VAL A 120 -8.49 -14.56 -16.10
N LYS A 121 -8.38 -14.49 -14.77
CA LYS A 121 -7.34 -13.69 -14.10
C LYS A 121 -5.92 -14.19 -14.41
N LEU A 122 -5.73 -15.52 -14.51
CA LEU A 122 -4.44 -16.11 -14.89
C LEU A 122 -4.12 -15.84 -16.37
N LEU A 123 -5.10 -15.97 -17.27
CA LEU A 123 -4.93 -15.64 -18.70
C LEU A 123 -4.54 -14.18 -18.93
N ALA A 124 -5.11 -13.26 -18.14
CA ALA A 124 -4.75 -11.85 -18.15
C ALA A 124 -3.43 -11.54 -17.40
N ARG A 125 -2.75 -12.56 -16.86
CA ARG A 125 -1.54 -12.47 -16.04
C ARG A 125 -1.69 -11.50 -14.85
N LEU A 126 -2.90 -11.42 -14.27
CA LEU A 126 -3.15 -10.70 -13.01
C LEU A 126 -2.62 -11.48 -11.80
N TYR A 127 -2.43 -12.79 -11.98
CA TYR A 127 -1.73 -13.67 -11.07
C TYR A 127 -0.86 -14.62 -11.89
N ASP A 128 0.25 -15.06 -11.33
CA ASP A 128 1.02 -16.18 -11.87
C ASP A 128 0.46 -17.51 -11.31
N PRO A 129 0.49 -18.60 -12.11
CA PRO A 129 0.08 -19.91 -11.63
C PRO A 129 0.99 -20.36 -10.48
N THR A 130 0.42 -21.09 -9.51
CA THR A 130 1.20 -21.68 -8.41
C THR A 130 2.04 -22.86 -8.92
N GLU A 131 1.48 -23.63 -9.86
CA GLU A 131 2.14 -24.75 -10.54
C GLU A 131 1.72 -24.78 -12.00
N GLY A 132 2.57 -25.36 -12.85
CA GLY A 132 2.37 -25.40 -14.28
C GLY A 132 2.75 -24.09 -14.97
N GLN A 133 2.33 -23.93 -16.23
CA GLN A 133 2.65 -22.76 -17.03
C GLN A 133 1.56 -22.45 -18.07
N ILE A 134 1.54 -21.19 -18.51
CA ILE A 134 0.68 -20.68 -19.58
C ILE A 134 1.60 -20.19 -20.70
N LEU A 135 1.38 -20.68 -21.91
CA LEU A 135 2.15 -20.40 -23.12
C LEU A 135 1.31 -19.64 -24.15
#